data_AF-A0A966BBG5-F1
#
_entry.id   AF-A0A966BBG5-F1
#
_cell.length_a   1.000
_cell.length_b   1.000
_cell.length_c   1.000
_cell.angle_alpha   90.00
_cell.angle_beta   90.00
_cell.angle_gamma   90.00
#
_symmetry.space_group_name_H-M   'P 1'
#
loop_
_entity.id
_entity.type
_entity.pdbx_description
1 polymer ?
#
loop_
_entity_poly.entity_id
_entity_poly.type
_entity_poly.pdbx_seq_one_letter_code
_entity_poly.pdbx_strand_id
1 'polypeptide(L)' 'MTEEERKAKWDRHYFADRDSGSAYEFLTEAKCLIEEKFGSGYFSAADFAGGSGETALWLSQQGFDTSLIELSTA' A
#
# COMPACT_ATOMS: atom_id res chain seq x y z
N MET A 1 -1.74 -19.64 -17.83
CA MET A 1 -2.33 -19.23 -16.55
C MET A 1 -3.56 -18.40 -16.82
N THR A 2 -4.70 -18.78 -16.25
CA THR A 2 -5.92 -17.97 -16.27
C THR A 2 -5.79 -16.77 -15.32
N GLU A 3 -6.81 -15.91 -15.31
CA GLU A 3 -6.90 -14.81 -14.33
C GLU A 3 -7.11 -15.35 -12.91
N GLU A 4 -7.95 -16.37 -12.73
CA GLU A 4 -8.16 -16.99 -11.42
C GLU A 4 -6.88 -17.65 -10.89
N GLU A 5 -6.10 -18.33 -11.75
CA GLU A 5 -4.84 -18.95 -11.35
C GLU A 5 -3.80 -17.92 -10.89
N ARG A 6 -3.80 -16.72 -11.50
CA ARG A 6 -2.92 -15.61 -11.08
C ARG A 6 -3.37 -14.99 -9.77
N LYS A 7 -4.68 -14.79 -9.56
CA LYS A 7 -5.22 -14.32 -8.28
C LYS A 7 -4.93 -15.30 -7.15
N ALA A 8 -5.19 -16.58 -7.37
CA ALA A 8 -4.98 -17.64 -6.38
C ALA A 8 -3.51 -17.76 -5.94
N LYS A 9 -2.56 -17.44 -6.82
CA LYS A 9 -1.14 -17.36 -6.48
C LYS A 9 -0.87 -16.26 -5.45
N TRP A 10 -1.43 -15.06 -5.66
CA TRP A 10 -1.29 -13.94 -4.72
C TRP A 10 -2.04 -14.17 -3.43
N ASP A 11 -3.29 -14.66 -3.50
CA ASP A 11 -4.06 -15.08 -2.32
C ASP A 11 -3.23 -16.04 -1.46
N ARG A 12 -2.59 -17.06 -2.07
CA ARG A 12 -1.74 -18.02 -1.35
C ARG A 12 -0.49 -17.38 -0.74
N HIS A 13 0.13 -16.42 -1.42
CA HIS A 13 1.31 -15.72 -0.91
C HIS A 13 0.96 -14.91 0.35
N TYR A 14 -0.12 -14.13 0.31
CA TYR A 14 -0.56 -13.35 1.48
C TYR A 14 -1.11 -14.22 2.63
N PHE A 15 -1.73 -15.37 2.32
CA PHE A 15 -2.22 -16.29 3.35
C PHE A 15 -1.10 -17.07 4.05
N ALA A 16 -0.02 -17.40 3.32
CA ALA A 16 1.11 -18.17 3.86
C ALA A 16 2.15 -17.28 4.55
N ASP A 17 2.43 -16.10 3.97
CA ASP A 17 3.46 -15.16 4.41
C ASP A 17 2.78 -13.85 4.82
N ARG A 18 1.88 -13.92 5.80
CA ARG A 18 1.27 -12.73 6.42
C ARG A 18 2.31 -12.02 7.30
N ASP A 19 3.43 -11.65 6.70
CA ASP A 19 4.46 -10.85 7.31
C ASP A 19 3.95 -9.41 7.22
N SER A 20 3.63 -8.82 8.37
CA SER A 20 3.35 -7.39 8.46
C SER A 20 4.68 -6.67 8.21
N GLY A 21 4.96 -6.35 6.95
CA GLY A 21 6.19 -5.69 6.57
C GLY A 21 6.26 -4.28 7.17
N SER A 22 7.37 -3.60 6.94
CA SER A 22 7.40 -2.15 7.03
C SER A 22 6.82 -1.56 5.73
N ALA A 23 6.28 -0.35 5.79
CA ALA A 23 6.02 0.42 4.57
C ALA A 23 7.28 0.48 3.70
N TYR A 24 7.10 0.58 2.38
CA TYR A 24 8.22 0.48 1.45
C TYR A 24 9.27 1.58 1.73
N GLU A 25 10.52 1.18 1.95
CA GLU A 25 11.60 2.06 2.47
C GLU A 25 11.76 3.34 1.64
N PHE A 26 11.63 3.21 0.31
CA PHE A 26 11.66 4.33 -0.63
C PHE A 26 10.65 5.45 -0.28
N LEU A 27 9.42 5.11 0.13
CA LEU A 27 8.40 6.09 0.46
C LEU A 27 8.68 6.78 1.79
N THR A 28 9.18 6.01 2.76
CA THR A 28 9.55 6.55 4.08
C THR A 28 10.76 7.48 4.01
N GLU A 29 11.73 7.20 3.14
CA GLU A 29 12.87 8.09 2.89
C GLU A 29 12.47 9.32 2.06
N ALA A 30 11.48 9.18 1.19
CA ALA A 30 10.90 10.27 0.40
C ALA A 30 9.98 11.21 1.21
N LYS A 31 9.93 11.10 2.55
CA LYS A 31 9.09 11.95 3.39
C LYS A 31 9.29 13.46 3.13
N CYS A 32 10.53 13.88 2.87
CA CYS A 32 10.83 15.27 2.49
C CYS A 32 10.12 15.70 1.20
N LEU A 33 10.02 14.81 0.21
CA LEU A 33 9.29 15.08 -1.04
C LEU A 33 7.80 15.24 -0.78
N ILE A 34 7.23 14.52 0.19
CA ILE A 34 5.83 14.68 0.55
C ILE A 34 5.58 16.06 1.16
N GLU A 35 6.38 16.45 2.15
CA GLU A 35 6.26 17.75 2.80
C GLU A 35 6.49 18.91 1.81
N GLU A 36 7.48 18.78 0.90
CA GLU A 36 7.78 19.77 -0.14
C GLU A 36 6.70 19.89 -1.22
N LYS A 37 6.09 18.76 -1.64
CA LYS A 37 5.13 18.74 -2.75
C LYS A 37 3.70 18.99 -2.31
N PHE A 38 3.33 18.55 -1.12
CA PHE A 38 1.95 18.60 -0.65
C PHE A 38 1.74 19.70 0.41
N GLY A 39 2.75 20.06 1.20
CA GLY A 39 2.64 21.19 2.14
C GLY A 39 1.45 21.06 3.12
N SER A 40 0.77 22.17 3.42
CA SER A 40 -0.43 22.17 4.27
C SER A 40 -1.71 22.11 3.42
N GLY A 41 -2.24 20.91 3.26
CA GLY A 41 -3.46 20.67 2.48
C GLY A 41 -4.06 19.31 2.80
N TYR A 42 -5.30 19.09 2.35
CA TYR A 42 -5.93 17.79 2.41
C TYR A 42 -5.71 17.06 1.09
N PHE A 43 -5.09 15.88 1.15
CA PHE A 43 -4.70 15.13 -0.03
C PHE A 43 -5.24 13.72 0.06
N SER A 44 -5.65 13.18 -1.09
CA SER A 44 -6.03 11.78 -1.21
C SER A 44 -4.91 10.96 -1.84
N ALA A 45 -4.72 9.74 -1.39
CA ALA A 45 -3.76 8.79 -1.94
C ALA A 45 -4.45 7.44 -2.26
N ALA A 46 -4.01 6.80 -3.33
CA ALA A 46 -4.48 5.48 -3.72
C ALA A 46 -3.28 4.54 -3.84
N ASP A 47 -3.27 3.49 -3.03
CA ASP A 47 -2.24 2.46 -3.01
C ASP A 47 -2.70 1.26 -3.86
N PHE A 48 -2.11 1.12 -5.05
CA PHE A 48 -2.47 0.06 -6.00
C PHE A 48 -1.56 -1.15 -5.82
N ALA A 49 -2.17 -2.34 -5.72
CA ALA A 49 -1.48 -3.58 -5.40
C ALA A 49 -0.72 -3.49 -4.07
N GLY A 50 -1.34 -2.82 -3.08
CA GLY A 50 -0.71 -2.52 -1.80
C GLY A 50 -0.56 -3.73 -0.88
N GLY A 51 -1.02 -4.92 -1.29
CA GLY A 51 -0.83 -6.16 -0.56
C GLY A 51 -1.41 -6.11 0.85
N SER A 52 -0.53 -6.24 1.85
CA SER A 52 -0.89 -6.20 3.27
C SER A 52 -1.23 -4.78 3.79
N GLY A 53 -1.04 -3.74 2.96
CA GLY A 53 -1.54 -2.39 3.20
C GLY A 53 -0.64 -1.50 4.06
N GLU A 54 0.63 -1.85 4.26
CA GLU A 54 1.59 -1.09 5.07
C GLU A 54 1.80 0.34 4.54
N THR A 55 1.89 0.47 3.22
CA THR A 55 2.06 1.77 2.56
C THR A 55 0.80 2.62 2.71
N ALA A 56 -0.38 2.05 2.47
CA ALA A 56 -1.65 2.74 2.71
C ALA A 56 -1.80 3.20 4.17
N LEU A 57 -1.40 2.37 5.14
CA LEU A 57 -1.40 2.74 6.55
C LEU A 57 -0.45 3.91 6.83
N TRP A 58 0.77 3.86 6.30
CA TRP A 58 1.75 4.93 6.48
C TRP A 58 1.29 6.26 5.88
N LEU A 59 0.70 6.25 4.68
CA LEU A 59 0.13 7.44 4.03
C LEU A 59 -0.99 8.06 4.87
N SER A 60 -1.88 7.22 5.42
CA SER A 60 -2.92 7.68 6.34
C SER A 60 -2.34 8.34 7.60
N GLN A 61 -1.26 7.80 8.16
CA GLN A 61 -0.54 8.41 9.28
C GLN A 61 0.12 9.74 8.94
N GLN A 62 0.45 10.00 7.66
CA GLN A 62 0.92 11.30 7.20
C GLN A 62 -0.23 12.30 6.95
N GLY A 63 -1.48 11.91 7.19
CA GLY A 63 -2.67 12.78 7.06
C GLY A 63 -3.37 12.70 5.71
N PHE A 64 -3.02 11.74 4.85
CA PHE A 64 -3.70 11.53 3.57
C PHE A 64 -5.00 10.74 3.74
N ASP A 65 -6.04 11.14 3.00
CA ASP A 65 -7.23 10.32 2.77
C ASP A 65 -6.89 9.15 1.84
N THR A 66 -6.72 7.96 2.41
CA THR A 66 -6.04 6.87 1.72
C THR A 66 -6.97 5.73 1.38
N SER A 67 -6.95 5.30 0.12
CA SER A 67 -7.62 4.09 -0.37
C SER A 67 -6.59 3.01 -0.71
N LEU A 68 -6.82 1.78 -0.27
CA LEU A 68 -6.06 0.59 -0.66
C LEU A 68 -6.84 -0.17 -1.74
N ILE A 69 -6.18 -0.47 -2.86
CA ILE A 69 -6.73 -1.28 -3.95
C ILE A 69 -5.88 -2.55 -4.06
N GLU A 70 -6.46 -3.67 -3.66
CA GLU A 70 -5.83 -5.00 -3.76
C GLU A 70 -6.81 -6.00 -4.36
N LEU A 71 -6.31 -6.86 -5.25
CA LEU A 71 -7.08 -7.91 -5.90
C LEU A 71 -7.17 -9.16 -5.01
N SER A 72 -6.13 -9.41 -4.22
CA SER A 72 -6.11 -10.47 -3.22
C SER A 72 -7.13 -10.16 -2.10
N THR A 73 -7.94 -11.15 -1.76
CA THR A 73 -8.97 -11.04 -0.69
C THR A 73 -8.71 -12.01 0.45
N ALA A 74 -7.56 -12.69 0.42
CA ALA A 74 -7.19 -13.77 1.32
C ALA A 74 -6.85 -13.27 2.73
#